data_AF-A0A4Y9SW79-F1
#
_entry.id   AF-A0A4Y9SW79-F1
#
_cell.length_a   1.000
_cell.length_b   1.000
_cell.length_c   1.000
_cell.angle_alpha   90.00
_cell.angle_beta   90.00
_cell.angle_gamma   90.00
#
_symmetry.space_group_name_H-M   'P 1'
#
loop_
_entity.id
_entity.type
_entity.pdbx_description
1 polymer ?
#
loop_
_entity_poly.entity_id
_entity_poly.type
_entity_poly.pdbx_seq_one_letter_code
_entity_poly.pdbx_strand_id
1 'polypeptide(L)'
;MRLPVRKPVMPPPRVPVEVEAALNQVLTSPLFCRSRRISRLLRYLVEQSVSGNRRETSEYSIGIAVFDRDPGSYDTCDDPIVRVQAGRLRAKLRSYYATSGNDAPLRFDIPLGSYMPEIVTAAVPRRAASVRPLVFKPLTVADATPAAMAYAADINDELTHQLFKALGPTVMRHAGQDRQAALQLEGSIRIDGACARISLRLLAGDSGVIAWSQQYDAPAGRSIAAQERLAQTISSALQRHFADSEPAHTLP
;
A
#
# COMPACT_ATOMS: atom_id res chain seq x y z
N MET A 1 20.63 -53.85 29.42
CA MET A 1 19.28 -53.50 28.89
C MET A 1 19.28 -52.02 28.49
N ARG A 2 19.35 -51.70 27.20
CA ARG A 2 19.20 -50.33 26.68
C ARG A 2 17.76 -50.15 26.22
N LEU A 3 17.03 -49.21 26.83
CA LEU A 3 15.69 -48.80 26.40
C LEU A 3 15.75 -48.20 24.99
N PRO A 4 14.77 -48.46 24.10
CA PRO A 4 14.72 -47.79 22.81
C PRO A 4 14.36 -46.32 23.02
N VAL A 5 15.27 -45.43 22.62
CA VAL A 5 15.01 -43.99 22.52
C VAL A 5 13.92 -43.80 21.47
N ARG A 6 12.71 -43.45 21.92
CA ARG A 6 11.64 -43.02 21.01
C ARG A 6 12.16 -41.81 20.24
N LYS A 7 12.32 -41.94 18.91
CA LYS A 7 12.54 -40.78 18.05
C LYS A 7 11.39 -39.78 18.32
N PRO A 8 11.68 -38.50 18.62
CA PRO A 8 10.62 -37.53 18.77
C PRO A 8 9.83 -37.49 17.46
N VAL A 9 8.54 -37.83 17.54
CA VAL A 9 7.59 -37.56 16.47
C VAL A 9 7.53 -36.04 16.40
N MET A 10 8.18 -35.48 15.40
CA MET A 10 8.12 -34.05 15.13
C MET A 10 6.64 -33.73 14.86
N PRO A 11 6.01 -32.81 15.62
CA PRO A 11 4.64 -32.43 15.33
C PRO A 11 4.57 -31.97 13.87
N PRO A 12 3.47 -32.26 13.14
CA PRO A 12 3.32 -31.79 11.78
C PRO A 12 3.61 -30.27 11.76
N PRO A 13 4.30 -29.76 10.71
CA PRO A 13 4.62 -28.35 10.61
C PRO A 13 3.35 -27.55 10.87
N ARG A 14 3.33 -26.81 11.99
CA ARG A 14 2.14 -26.09 12.40
C ARG A 14 1.99 -24.93 11.44
N VAL A 15 0.93 -24.95 10.63
CA VAL A 15 0.57 -23.77 9.87
C VAL A 15 0.31 -22.65 10.88
N PRO A 16 0.98 -21.48 10.79
CA PRO A 16 0.67 -20.37 11.66
C PRO A 16 -0.83 -20.08 11.59
N VAL A 17 -1.47 -19.94 12.74
CA VAL A 17 -2.95 -19.83 12.86
C VAL A 17 -3.49 -18.72 11.95
N GLU A 18 -2.75 -17.63 11.79
CA GLU A 18 -3.10 -16.51 10.92
C GLU A 18 -3.14 -16.89 9.43
N VAL A 19 -2.20 -17.72 8.98
CA VAL A 19 -2.14 -18.22 7.60
C VAL A 19 -3.31 -19.18 7.33
N GLU A 20 -3.62 -20.05 8.30
CA GLU A 20 -4.76 -20.95 8.19
C GLU A 20 -6.08 -20.19 8.16
N ALA A 21 -6.23 -19.17 9.01
CA ALA A 21 -7.40 -18.30 9.02
C ALA A 21 -7.57 -17.57 7.68
N ALA A 22 -6.50 -16.96 7.15
CA ALA A 22 -6.51 -16.28 5.85
C ALA A 22 -6.85 -17.25 4.70
N LEU A 23 -6.28 -18.45 4.71
CA LEU A 23 -6.58 -19.50 3.73
C LEU A 23 -8.08 -19.86 3.77
N ASN A 24 -8.62 -20.08 4.96
CA ASN A 24 -10.03 -20.41 5.11
C ASN A 24 -10.95 -19.27 4.61
N GLN A 25 -10.63 -18.01 4.90
CA GLN A 25 -11.38 -16.86 4.36
C GLN A 25 -11.44 -16.88 2.84
N VAL A 26 -10.29 -17.04 2.17
CA VAL A 26 -10.21 -17.14 0.71
C VAL A 26 -11.07 -18.28 0.21
N LEU A 27 -10.94 -19.48 0.81
CA LEU A 27 -11.61 -20.70 0.35
C LEU A 27 -13.14 -20.68 0.56
N THR A 28 -13.63 -20.01 1.59
CA THR A 28 -15.07 -19.84 1.84
C THR A 28 -15.71 -18.73 1.01
N SER A 29 -14.91 -17.90 0.33
CA SER A 29 -15.43 -16.78 -0.47
C SER A 29 -16.32 -17.25 -1.63
N PRO A 30 -17.29 -16.43 -2.09
CA PRO A 30 -18.15 -16.76 -3.22
C PRO A 30 -17.39 -17.12 -4.50
N LEU A 31 -16.21 -16.51 -4.70
CA LEU A 31 -15.35 -16.82 -5.81
C LEU A 31 -14.82 -18.24 -5.68
N PHE A 32 -14.26 -18.64 -4.54
CA PHE A 32 -13.55 -19.92 -4.38
C PHE A 32 -14.43 -21.12 -4.04
N CYS A 33 -15.48 -20.94 -3.23
CA CYS A 33 -16.26 -22.04 -2.66
C CYS A 33 -16.86 -23.00 -3.70
N ARG A 34 -17.13 -22.50 -4.92
CA ARG A 34 -17.69 -23.29 -6.03
C ARG A 34 -16.64 -24.12 -6.79
N SER A 35 -15.34 -23.88 -6.58
CA SER A 35 -14.27 -24.58 -7.33
C SER A 35 -13.41 -25.46 -6.42
N ARG A 36 -13.80 -26.74 -6.33
CA ARG A 36 -13.11 -27.73 -5.50
C ARG A 36 -11.65 -27.95 -5.92
N ARG A 37 -11.36 -28.04 -7.23
CA ARG A 37 -10.00 -28.27 -7.74
C ARG A 37 -9.05 -27.11 -7.44
N ILE A 38 -9.47 -25.86 -7.68
CA ILE A 38 -8.67 -24.67 -7.37
C ILE A 38 -8.45 -24.54 -5.85
N SER A 39 -9.48 -24.88 -5.06
CA SER A 39 -9.40 -24.86 -3.60
C SER A 39 -8.42 -25.89 -3.04
N ARG A 40 -8.45 -27.13 -3.57
CA ARG A 40 -7.45 -28.18 -3.24
C ARG A 40 -6.04 -27.72 -3.58
N LEU A 41 -5.85 -27.13 -4.76
CA LEU A 41 -4.56 -26.61 -5.21
C LEU A 41 -4.03 -25.50 -4.28
N LEU A 42 -4.83 -24.48 -3.99
CA LEU A 42 -4.41 -23.38 -3.11
C LEU A 42 -4.02 -23.89 -1.72
N ARG A 43 -4.85 -24.78 -1.14
CA ARG A 43 -4.60 -25.37 0.17
C ARG A 43 -3.26 -26.11 0.21
N TYR A 44 -3.07 -27.04 -0.74
CA TYR A 44 -1.82 -27.79 -0.86
C TYR A 44 -0.60 -26.88 -0.97
N LEU A 45 -0.67 -25.87 -1.84
CA LEU A 45 0.45 -24.95 -2.07
C LEU A 45 0.80 -24.12 -0.82
N VAL A 46 -0.20 -23.62 -0.08
CA VAL A 46 0.03 -22.86 1.16
C VAL A 46 0.63 -23.74 2.25
N GLU A 47 0.12 -24.97 2.41
CA GLU A 47 0.64 -25.95 3.37
C GLU A 47 2.12 -26.28 3.08
N GLN A 48 2.48 -26.47 1.80
CA GLN A 48 3.87 -26.72 1.38
C GLN A 48 4.78 -25.50 1.63
N SER A 49 4.29 -24.28 1.36
CA SER A 49 5.04 -23.04 1.58
C SER A 49 5.41 -22.84 3.05
N VAL A 50 4.44 -23.08 3.94
CA VAL A 50 4.59 -22.90 5.39
C VAL A 50 5.45 -24.00 6.02
N SER A 51 5.40 -25.22 5.47
CA SER A 51 6.22 -26.34 5.90
C SER A 51 7.70 -26.19 5.51
N GLY A 52 8.06 -25.13 4.76
CA GLY A 52 9.41 -24.89 4.26
C GLY A 52 9.86 -25.90 3.20
N ASN A 53 8.95 -26.75 2.71
CA ASN A 53 9.29 -27.91 1.89
C ASN A 53 9.29 -27.54 0.39
N ARG A 54 10.14 -26.57 0.03
CA ARG A 54 10.21 -25.98 -1.32
C ARG A 54 10.52 -26.99 -2.45
N ARG A 55 11.01 -28.19 -2.11
CA ARG A 55 11.42 -29.21 -3.07
C ARG A 55 10.25 -30.04 -3.63
N GLU A 56 9.05 -29.97 -3.05
CA GLU A 56 7.89 -30.82 -3.42
C GLU A 56 6.80 -30.10 -4.24
N THR A 57 7.08 -28.89 -4.74
CA THR A 57 6.14 -28.14 -5.59
C THR A 57 6.51 -28.17 -7.08
N SER A 58 7.15 -29.22 -7.54
CA SER A 58 7.32 -29.44 -8.98
C SER A 58 5.96 -29.70 -9.64
N GLU A 59 5.85 -29.41 -10.94
CA GLU A 59 4.62 -29.66 -11.69
C GLU A 59 4.16 -31.13 -11.56
N TYR A 60 5.11 -32.05 -11.69
CA TYR A 60 4.88 -33.48 -11.53
C TYR A 60 4.29 -33.84 -10.15
N SER A 61 4.91 -33.34 -9.07
CA SER A 61 4.48 -33.62 -7.69
C SER A 61 3.08 -33.07 -7.41
N ILE A 62 2.77 -31.88 -7.92
CA ILE A 62 1.44 -31.27 -7.79
C ILE A 62 0.39 -32.08 -8.56
N GLY A 63 0.72 -32.56 -9.75
CA GLY A 63 -0.18 -33.40 -10.55
C GLY A 63 -0.62 -34.65 -9.80
N ILE A 64 0.31 -35.33 -9.14
CA ILE A 64 0.00 -36.52 -8.32
C ILE A 64 -0.77 -36.12 -7.06
N ALA A 65 -0.23 -35.19 -6.26
CA ALA A 65 -0.76 -34.90 -4.92
C ALA A 65 -2.11 -34.17 -4.92
N VAL A 66 -2.39 -33.35 -5.95
CA VAL A 66 -3.59 -32.50 -6.00
C VAL A 66 -4.58 -32.96 -7.06
N PHE A 67 -4.08 -33.44 -8.20
CA PHE A 67 -4.91 -33.80 -9.36
C PHE A 67 -5.04 -35.31 -9.55
N ASP A 68 -4.58 -36.09 -8.57
CA ASP A 68 -4.75 -37.55 -8.50
C ASP A 68 -4.22 -38.24 -9.79
N ARG A 69 -3.13 -37.70 -10.36
CA ARG A 69 -2.47 -38.28 -11.53
C ARG A 69 -1.65 -39.50 -11.15
N ASP A 70 -1.65 -40.49 -12.05
CA ASP A 70 -0.90 -41.73 -11.86
C ASP A 70 0.62 -41.49 -12.01
N PRO A 71 1.45 -41.82 -11.01
CA PRO A 71 2.89 -41.59 -11.08
C PRO A 71 3.59 -42.37 -12.21
N GLY A 72 3.05 -43.52 -12.62
CA GLY A 72 3.62 -44.39 -13.65
C GLY A 72 3.36 -43.90 -15.08
N SER A 73 2.34 -43.06 -15.29
CA SER A 73 1.95 -42.59 -16.63
C SER A 73 1.86 -41.06 -16.77
N TYR A 74 2.09 -40.28 -15.72
CA TYR A 74 1.93 -38.83 -15.76
C TYR A 74 3.14 -38.12 -16.38
N ASP A 75 2.94 -37.50 -17.54
CA ASP A 75 3.90 -36.61 -18.17
C ASP A 75 3.41 -35.15 -18.15
N THR A 76 4.21 -34.26 -17.59
CA THR A 76 3.93 -32.81 -17.51
C THR A 76 4.02 -32.09 -18.86
N CYS A 77 4.71 -32.66 -19.85
CA CYS A 77 4.74 -32.11 -21.21
C CYS A 77 3.38 -32.28 -21.88
N ASP A 78 2.78 -33.46 -21.77
CA ASP A 78 1.54 -33.83 -22.46
C ASP A 78 0.27 -33.39 -21.71
N ASP A 79 0.29 -33.38 -20.37
CA ASP A 79 -0.86 -32.99 -19.55
C ASP A 79 -0.60 -31.67 -18.78
N PRO A 80 -1.10 -30.53 -19.31
CA PRO A 80 -0.87 -29.21 -18.72
C PRO A 80 -1.82 -28.89 -17.56
N ILE A 81 -2.49 -29.88 -16.95
CA ILE A 81 -3.50 -29.64 -15.90
C ILE A 81 -3.00 -28.71 -14.80
N VAL A 82 -1.77 -28.89 -14.32
CA VAL A 82 -1.19 -28.07 -13.27
C VAL A 82 -0.97 -26.63 -13.75
N ARG A 83 -0.35 -26.43 -14.93
CA ARG A 83 -0.17 -25.11 -15.54
C ARG A 83 -1.49 -24.37 -15.71
N VAL A 84 -2.51 -25.05 -16.23
CA VAL A 84 -3.85 -24.47 -16.46
C VAL A 84 -4.52 -24.10 -15.14
N GLN A 85 -4.52 -24.98 -14.15
CA GLN A 85 -5.16 -24.70 -12.86
C GLN A 85 -4.40 -23.64 -12.06
N ALA A 86 -3.07 -23.59 -12.14
CA ALA A 86 -2.26 -22.54 -11.54
C ALA A 86 -2.55 -21.17 -12.18
N GLY A 87 -2.71 -21.11 -13.50
CA GLY A 87 -3.15 -19.88 -14.19
C GLY A 87 -4.52 -19.39 -13.71
N ARG A 88 -5.49 -20.31 -13.61
CA ARG A 88 -6.83 -20.01 -13.08
C ARG A 88 -6.80 -19.59 -11.61
N LEU A 89 -5.97 -20.23 -10.78
CA LEU A 89 -5.79 -19.89 -9.38
C LEU A 89 -5.26 -18.46 -9.22
N ARG A 90 -4.21 -18.09 -9.97
CA ARG A 90 -3.66 -16.72 -9.98
C ARG A 90 -4.72 -15.67 -10.34
N ALA A 91 -5.45 -15.90 -11.44
CA ALA A 91 -6.52 -14.99 -11.87
C ALA A 91 -7.59 -14.82 -10.78
N LYS A 92 -7.94 -15.91 -10.12
CA LYS A 92 -8.98 -15.92 -9.07
C LYS A 92 -8.54 -15.26 -7.78
N LEU A 93 -7.29 -15.45 -7.36
CA LEU A 93 -6.68 -14.73 -6.24
C LEU A 93 -6.67 -13.23 -6.53
N ARG A 94 -6.28 -12.83 -7.75
CA ARG A 94 -6.32 -11.42 -8.17
C ARG A 94 -7.74 -10.83 -8.08
N SER A 95 -8.76 -11.53 -8.59
CA SER A 95 -10.15 -11.07 -8.47
C SER A 95 -10.64 -10.99 -7.03
N TYR A 96 -10.26 -11.95 -6.18
CA TYR A 96 -10.63 -11.95 -4.76
C TYR A 96 -10.01 -10.76 -4.01
N TYR A 97 -8.70 -10.53 -4.15
CA TYR A 97 -8.03 -9.43 -3.46
C TYR A 97 -8.38 -8.05 -4.03
N ALA A 98 -8.85 -7.96 -5.28
CA ALA A 98 -9.40 -6.72 -5.83
C ALA A 98 -10.82 -6.39 -5.35
N THR A 99 -11.50 -7.33 -4.67
CA THR A 99 -12.89 -7.17 -4.23
C THR A 99 -13.02 -7.47 -2.73
N SER A 100 -13.49 -8.66 -2.37
CA SER A 100 -13.79 -9.04 -0.98
C SER A 100 -12.57 -9.15 -0.06
N GLY A 101 -11.38 -9.34 -0.63
CA GLY A 101 -10.13 -9.53 0.11
C GLY A 101 -9.24 -8.29 0.20
N ASN A 102 -9.72 -7.09 -0.19
CA ASN A 102 -8.87 -5.90 -0.27
C ASN A 102 -8.20 -5.57 1.07
N ASP A 103 -8.91 -5.73 2.19
CA ASP A 103 -8.38 -5.40 3.52
C ASP A 103 -7.82 -6.62 4.27
N ALA A 104 -7.59 -7.73 3.57
CA ALA A 104 -7.06 -8.94 4.18
C ALA A 104 -5.63 -8.71 4.71
N PRO A 105 -5.34 -9.01 5.99
CA PRO A 105 -4.04 -8.78 6.61
C PRO A 105 -2.93 -9.67 6.03
N LEU A 106 -3.31 -10.81 5.45
CA LEU A 106 -2.43 -11.73 4.75
C LEU A 106 -2.98 -11.96 3.35
N ARG A 107 -2.08 -11.97 2.37
CA ARG A 107 -2.40 -12.25 0.97
C ARG A 107 -1.52 -13.37 0.46
N PHE A 108 -2.10 -14.20 -0.40
CA PHE A 108 -1.38 -15.24 -1.15
C PHE A 108 -1.13 -14.72 -2.56
N ASP A 109 0.14 -14.53 -2.91
CA ASP A 109 0.55 -14.29 -4.29
C ASP A 109 1.29 -15.51 -4.84
N ILE A 110 1.09 -15.82 -6.12
CA ILE A 110 1.76 -16.97 -6.78
C ILE A 110 2.47 -16.43 -8.01
N PRO A 111 3.81 -16.23 -7.94
CA PRO A 111 4.57 -15.65 -9.03
C PRO A 111 4.43 -16.44 -10.35
N LEU A 112 4.62 -15.75 -11.47
CA LEU A 112 4.75 -16.41 -12.77
C LEU A 112 6.01 -17.28 -12.78
N GLY A 113 5.93 -18.46 -13.39
CA GLY A 113 7.05 -19.41 -13.43
C GLY A 113 7.30 -20.19 -12.13
N SER A 114 6.58 -19.89 -11.05
CA SER A 114 6.66 -20.59 -9.76
C SER A 114 5.29 -21.14 -9.35
N TYR A 115 5.26 -22.30 -8.71
CA TYR A 115 4.05 -22.79 -8.04
C TYR A 115 4.03 -22.47 -6.54
N MET A 116 5.13 -21.93 -5.99
CA MET A 116 5.23 -21.62 -4.57
C MET A 116 4.50 -20.30 -4.26
N PRO A 117 3.51 -20.29 -3.36
CA PRO A 117 2.86 -19.07 -2.93
C PRO A 117 3.77 -18.30 -1.97
N GLU A 118 3.83 -16.99 -2.20
CA GLU A 118 4.36 -16.02 -1.26
C GLU A 118 3.25 -15.56 -0.34
N ILE A 119 3.49 -15.65 0.97
CA ILE A 119 2.59 -15.15 1.99
C ILE A 119 3.02 -13.72 2.27
N VAL A 120 2.28 -12.78 1.68
CA VAL A 120 2.54 -11.36 1.85
C VAL A 120 1.68 -10.89 3.00
N THR A 121 2.31 -10.44 4.08
CA THR A 121 1.64 -9.58 5.04
C THR A 121 1.29 -8.30 4.31
N ALA A 122 0.00 -8.12 4.00
CA ALA A 122 -0.47 -6.77 3.79
C ALA A 122 -0.12 -6.05 5.09
N ALA A 123 0.66 -4.98 5.02
CA ALA A 123 0.75 -4.10 6.16
C ALA A 123 -0.71 -3.86 6.55
N VAL A 124 -1.14 -4.38 7.72
CA VAL A 124 -2.42 -4.01 8.29
C VAL A 124 -2.44 -2.51 8.11
N PRO A 125 -3.44 -1.89 7.47
CA PRO A 125 -3.60 -0.46 7.67
C PRO A 125 -3.86 -0.36 9.17
N ARG A 126 -2.78 -0.19 9.94
CA ARG A 126 -2.72 -0.01 11.40
C ARG A 126 -3.79 1.02 11.64
N ARG A 127 -4.98 0.57 12.08
CA ARG A 127 -6.27 1.30 12.10
C ARG A 127 -5.99 2.74 11.73
N ALA A 128 -6.02 3.08 10.42
CA ALA A 128 -5.31 4.22 9.84
C ALA A 128 -5.01 5.22 10.94
N ALA A 129 -3.77 5.31 11.43
CA ALA A 129 -3.37 6.38 12.34
C ALA A 129 -3.94 7.62 11.69
N SER A 130 -5.04 8.15 12.22
CA SER A 130 -6.08 8.82 11.43
C SER A 130 -5.36 9.76 10.48
N VAL A 131 -5.27 9.41 9.19
CA VAL A 131 -4.41 10.18 8.29
C VAL A 131 -5.15 11.49 8.19
N ARG A 132 -4.68 12.47 8.96
CA ARG A 132 -5.39 13.72 9.14
C ARG A 132 -5.43 14.34 7.76
N PRO A 133 -6.61 14.49 7.14
CA PRO A 133 -6.66 15.03 5.80
C PRO A 133 -5.98 16.39 5.79
N LEU A 134 -5.15 16.63 4.79
CA LEU A 134 -4.46 17.91 4.63
C LEU A 134 -5.34 18.82 3.78
N VAL A 135 -5.91 19.84 4.40
CA VAL A 135 -6.67 20.87 3.69
C VAL A 135 -5.71 21.95 3.24
N PHE A 136 -5.46 22.05 1.94
CA PHE A 136 -4.69 23.13 1.35
C PHE A 136 -5.61 24.30 1.01
N LYS A 137 -5.50 25.39 1.79
CA LYS A 137 -6.14 26.67 1.46
C LYS A 137 -5.29 27.39 0.42
N PRO A 138 -5.87 27.84 -0.71
CA PRO A 138 -5.15 28.64 -1.69
C PRO A 138 -4.42 29.82 -1.05
N LEU A 139 -3.17 30.00 -1.43
CA LEU A 139 -2.33 31.08 -0.96
C LEU A 139 -2.91 32.42 -1.39
N THR A 140 -2.98 33.35 -0.45
CA THR A 140 -3.49 34.71 -0.69
C THR A 140 -2.34 35.67 -0.96
N VAL A 141 -2.52 36.62 -1.87
CA VAL A 141 -1.57 37.72 -2.05
C VAL A 141 -1.92 38.88 -1.14
N ALA A 142 -0.90 39.54 -0.58
CA ALA A 142 -1.11 40.78 0.17
C ALA A 142 -1.52 41.93 -0.77
N ASP A 143 -0.86 42.01 -1.92
CA ASP A 143 -1.14 43.02 -2.94
C ASP A 143 -1.93 42.38 -4.09
N ALA A 144 -3.21 42.74 -4.22
CA ALA A 144 -4.13 42.17 -5.20
C ALA A 144 -3.94 42.72 -6.64
N THR A 145 -2.69 42.92 -7.07
CA THR A 145 -2.41 43.30 -8.46
C THR A 145 -2.73 42.14 -9.40
N PRO A 146 -3.15 42.38 -10.66
CA PRO A 146 -3.42 41.31 -11.61
C PRO A 146 -2.24 40.36 -11.82
N ALA A 147 -1.01 40.89 -11.83
CA ALA A 147 0.20 40.10 -11.96
C ALA A 147 0.44 39.19 -10.74
N ALA A 148 0.27 39.73 -9.53
CA ALA A 148 0.40 38.95 -8.30
C ALA A 148 -0.67 37.86 -8.18
N MET A 149 -1.92 38.17 -8.53
CA MET A 149 -3.00 37.19 -8.54
C MET A 149 -2.76 36.06 -9.55
N ALA A 150 -2.27 36.40 -10.76
CA ALA A 150 -1.93 35.39 -11.77
C ALA A 150 -0.77 34.50 -11.31
N TYR A 151 0.28 35.08 -10.74
CA TYR A 151 1.38 34.31 -10.16
C TYR A 151 0.90 33.38 -9.03
N ALA A 152 0.05 33.88 -8.14
CA ALA A 152 -0.51 33.08 -7.05
C ALA A 152 -1.42 31.95 -7.55
N ALA A 153 -2.21 32.18 -8.60
CA ALA A 153 -3.01 31.13 -9.22
C ALA A 153 -2.13 29.99 -9.75
N ASP A 154 -1.07 30.31 -10.49
CA ASP A 154 -0.12 29.30 -11.01
C ASP A 154 0.54 28.51 -9.87
N ILE A 155 1.02 29.20 -8.84
CA ILE A 155 1.64 28.56 -7.67
C ILE A 155 0.63 27.66 -6.94
N ASN A 156 -0.62 28.09 -6.81
CA ASN A 156 -1.67 27.30 -6.16
C ASN A 156 -1.98 26.01 -6.94
N ASP A 157 -1.99 26.05 -8.26
CA ASP A 157 -2.23 24.87 -9.09
C ASP A 157 -1.05 23.90 -9.05
N GLU A 158 0.18 24.43 -9.16
CA GLU A 158 1.39 23.62 -9.09
C GLU A 158 1.57 23.00 -7.69
N LEU A 159 1.32 23.75 -6.62
CA LEU A 159 1.32 23.22 -5.26
C LEU A 159 0.26 22.14 -5.07
N THR A 160 -0.95 22.34 -5.60
CA THR A 160 -2.00 21.32 -5.51
C THR A 160 -1.57 20.03 -6.19
N HIS A 161 -0.99 20.13 -7.38
CA HIS A 161 -0.49 18.98 -8.13
C HIS A 161 0.61 18.24 -7.35
N GLN A 162 1.64 18.95 -6.89
CA GLN A 162 2.77 18.33 -6.18
C GLN A 162 2.39 17.78 -4.81
N LEU A 163 1.47 18.42 -4.09
CA LEU A 163 0.95 17.90 -2.82
C LEU A 163 0.14 16.63 -3.04
N PHE A 164 -0.76 16.60 -4.03
CA PHE A 164 -1.53 15.40 -4.35
C PHE A 164 -0.62 14.24 -4.80
N LYS A 165 0.38 14.52 -5.63
CA LYS A 165 1.38 13.54 -6.05
C LYS A 165 2.17 12.96 -4.87
N ALA A 166 2.46 13.78 -3.86
CA ALA A 166 3.29 13.42 -2.72
C ALA A 166 2.53 12.74 -1.56
N LEU A 167 1.28 13.14 -1.32
CA LEU A 167 0.47 12.74 -0.14
C LEU A 167 -0.79 11.95 -0.52
N GLY A 168 -1.08 11.84 -1.81
CA GLY A 168 -2.21 11.08 -2.34
C GLY A 168 -3.58 11.72 -2.05
N PRO A 169 -4.64 10.91 -1.96
CA PRO A 169 -6.04 11.38 -1.87
C PRO A 169 -6.40 12.04 -0.53
N THR A 170 -5.44 12.24 0.36
CA THR A 170 -5.61 12.90 1.66
C THR A 170 -5.57 14.43 1.55
N VAL A 171 -5.09 14.95 0.41
CA VAL A 171 -5.05 16.38 0.11
C VAL A 171 -6.42 16.84 -0.37
N MET A 172 -7.01 17.77 0.37
CA MET A 172 -8.30 18.37 0.08
C MET A 172 -8.12 19.87 -0.19
N ARG A 173 -8.82 20.43 -1.18
CA ARG A 173 -8.89 21.90 -1.32
C ARG A 173 -9.74 22.51 -0.21
N HIS A 174 -10.79 21.82 0.23
CA HIS A 174 -11.76 22.32 1.19
C HIS A 174 -12.08 21.24 2.22
N ALA A 175 -12.15 21.61 3.50
CA ALA A 175 -12.66 20.71 4.54
C ALA A 175 -14.16 20.51 4.35
N GLY A 176 -14.63 19.26 4.40
CA GLY A 176 -16.07 18.95 4.58
C GLY A 176 -16.58 19.42 5.96
N GLN A 177 -17.80 19.01 6.33
CA GLN A 177 -18.39 19.38 7.63
C GLN A 177 -17.55 18.91 8.84
N ASP A 178 -16.74 17.85 8.71
CA ASP A 178 -15.79 17.39 9.73
C ASP A 178 -14.44 18.14 9.65
N ARG A 179 -14.41 19.36 10.21
CA ARG A 179 -13.19 20.19 10.30
C ARG A 179 -12.21 19.78 11.41
N GLN A 180 -12.68 19.05 12.41
CA GLN A 180 -11.95 18.87 13.68
C GLN A 180 -10.72 17.95 13.57
N ALA A 181 -10.67 17.06 12.56
CA ALA A 181 -9.58 16.11 12.38
C ALA A 181 -8.56 16.49 11.28
N ALA A 182 -8.77 17.57 10.53
CA ALA A 182 -7.95 17.94 9.38
C ALA A 182 -6.76 18.82 9.77
N LEU A 183 -5.60 18.60 9.14
CA LEU A 183 -4.50 19.57 9.16
C LEU A 183 -4.79 20.65 8.11
N GLN A 184 -4.48 21.91 8.41
CA GLN A 184 -4.69 23.00 7.45
C GLN A 184 -3.36 23.59 7.02
N LEU A 185 -3.05 23.51 5.73
CA LEU A 185 -1.94 24.25 5.13
C LEU A 185 -2.49 25.56 4.58
N GLU A 186 -1.98 26.68 5.07
CA GLU A 186 -2.34 28.01 4.59
C GLU A 186 -1.10 28.90 4.51
N GLY A 187 -1.23 29.99 3.77
CA GLY A 187 -0.10 30.88 3.58
C GLY A 187 -0.41 32.09 2.73
N SER A 188 0.62 32.91 2.58
CA SER A 188 0.55 34.15 1.82
C SER A 188 1.73 34.28 0.87
N ILE A 189 1.50 34.95 -0.26
CA ILE A 189 2.54 35.35 -1.20
C ILE A 189 2.71 36.86 -1.12
N ARG A 190 3.94 37.33 -0.96
CA ARG A 190 4.32 38.73 -1.10
C ARG A 190 5.27 38.86 -2.29
N ILE A 191 5.09 39.87 -3.11
CA ILE A 191 5.94 40.11 -4.28
C ILE A 191 6.60 41.46 -4.10
N ASP A 192 7.92 41.48 -4.20
CA ASP A 192 8.75 42.67 -4.22
C ASP A 192 9.67 42.62 -5.44
N GLY A 193 9.31 43.42 -6.45
CA GLY A 193 9.99 43.42 -7.75
C GLY A 193 10.03 42.01 -8.39
N ALA A 194 11.23 41.49 -8.55
CA ALA A 194 11.48 40.17 -9.16
C ALA A 194 11.44 39.01 -8.16
N CYS A 195 11.24 39.28 -6.86
CA CYS A 195 11.25 38.27 -5.80
C CYS A 195 9.85 38.07 -5.23
N ALA A 196 9.44 36.82 -5.10
CA ALA A 196 8.26 36.40 -4.37
C ALA A 196 8.66 35.68 -3.09
N ARG A 197 8.10 36.09 -1.96
CA ARG A 197 8.21 35.40 -0.67
C ARG A 197 6.92 34.68 -0.36
N ILE A 198 7.00 33.36 -0.28
CA ILE A 198 5.91 32.47 0.08
C ILE A 198 6.08 32.10 1.56
N SER A 199 5.09 32.42 2.39
CA SER A 199 5.06 32.06 3.81
C SER A 199 3.96 31.04 4.02
N LEU A 200 4.32 29.84 4.47
CA LEU A 200 3.40 28.73 4.71
C LEU A 200 3.37 28.34 6.18
N ARG A 201 2.20 27.96 6.66
CA ARG A 201 1.99 27.40 7.99
C ARG A 201 1.02 26.23 7.94
N LEU A 202 1.29 25.24 8.75
CA LEU A 202 0.47 24.06 8.98
C LEU A 202 -0.19 24.20 10.35
N LEU A 203 -1.51 24.15 10.40
CA LEU A 203 -2.29 24.20 11.64
C LEU A 203 -2.85 22.82 12.01
N ALA A 204 -2.80 22.50 13.30
CA ALA A 204 -3.34 21.27 13.85
C ALA A 204 -4.83 21.41 14.23
N GLY A 205 -5.73 20.86 13.41
CA GLY A 205 -7.17 20.86 13.70
C GLY A 205 -7.77 22.27 13.78
N ASP A 206 -8.83 22.42 14.59
CA ASP A 206 -9.47 23.69 14.90
C ASP A 206 -8.80 24.46 16.05
N SER A 207 -7.84 23.84 16.74
CA SER A 207 -7.11 24.43 17.88
C SER A 207 -6.30 25.68 17.51
N GLY A 208 -6.01 25.89 16.22
CA GLY A 208 -5.20 27.00 15.73
C GLY A 208 -3.70 26.88 16.04
N VAL A 209 -3.24 25.78 16.63
CA VAL A 209 -1.82 25.54 16.91
C VAL A 209 -1.04 25.38 15.61
N ILE A 210 0.03 26.16 15.46
CA ILE A 210 0.96 26.05 14.33
C ILE A 210 1.90 24.86 14.59
N ALA A 211 1.69 23.77 13.85
CA ALA A 211 2.51 22.58 13.91
C ALA A 211 3.82 22.72 13.10
N TRP A 212 3.78 23.55 12.05
CA TRP A 212 4.93 23.81 11.20
C TRP A 212 4.79 25.16 10.50
N SER A 213 5.89 25.86 10.25
CA SER A 213 5.91 27.10 9.47
C SER A 213 7.24 27.24 8.76
N GLN A 214 7.21 27.66 7.50
CA GLN A 214 8.42 27.91 6.73
C GLN A 214 8.20 28.98 5.65
N GLN A 215 9.28 29.67 5.29
CA GLN A 215 9.31 30.67 4.24
C GLN A 215 10.20 30.22 3.08
N TYR A 216 9.80 30.60 1.87
CA TYR A 216 10.51 30.29 0.64
C TYR A 216 10.58 31.55 -0.21
N ASP A 217 11.77 31.87 -0.68
CA ASP A 217 11.99 32.92 -1.67
C ASP A 217 12.12 32.28 -3.05
N ALA A 218 11.42 32.87 -4.02
CA ALA A 218 11.39 32.39 -5.40
C ALA A 218 11.32 33.57 -6.38
N PRO A 219 11.70 33.38 -7.65
CA PRO A 219 11.45 34.39 -8.67
C PRO A 219 9.94 34.65 -8.81
N ALA A 220 9.55 35.92 -8.91
CA ALA A 220 8.16 36.36 -9.16
C ALA A 220 7.73 36.16 -10.63
N GLY A 221 8.61 35.67 -11.49
CA GLY A 221 8.31 35.37 -12.89
C GLY A 221 7.49 34.08 -13.06
N ARG A 222 6.75 33.99 -14.17
CA ARG A 222 5.87 32.85 -14.51
C ARG A 222 6.63 31.70 -15.20
N SER A 223 7.86 31.42 -14.77
CA SER A 223 8.65 30.31 -15.31
C SER A 223 8.14 29.00 -14.73
N ILE A 224 7.63 28.10 -15.57
CA ILE A 224 7.12 26.78 -15.18
C ILE A 224 8.16 26.02 -14.34
N ALA A 225 9.41 25.96 -14.81
CA ALA A 225 10.49 25.25 -14.10
C ALA A 225 10.81 25.85 -12.71
N ALA A 226 10.60 27.16 -12.51
CA ALA A 226 10.79 27.78 -11.21
C ALA A 226 9.61 27.45 -10.27
N GLN A 227 8.38 27.47 -10.79
CA GLN A 227 7.16 27.14 -10.06
C GLN A 227 7.16 25.66 -9.61
N GLU A 228 7.48 24.73 -10.51
CA GLU A 228 7.62 23.29 -10.22
C GLU A 228 8.67 23.04 -9.13
N ARG A 229 9.85 23.66 -9.24
CA ARG A 229 10.92 23.49 -8.27
C ARG A 229 10.52 24.01 -6.89
N LEU A 230 9.84 25.15 -6.82
CA LEU A 230 9.33 25.72 -5.57
C LEU A 230 8.31 24.76 -4.93
N ALA A 231 7.32 24.30 -5.70
CA ALA A 231 6.29 23.41 -5.20
C ALA A 231 6.83 22.05 -4.75
N GLN A 232 7.76 21.46 -5.51
CA GLN A 232 8.46 20.24 -5.12
C GLN A 232 9.25 20.42 -3.80
N THR A 233 9.91 21.58 -3.64
CA THR A 233 10.67 21.89 -2.42
C THR A 233 9.76 21.98 -1.21
N ILE A 234 8.63 22.68 -1.33
CA ILE A 234 7.60 22.79 -0.29
C ILE A 234 7.02 21.42 0.06
N SER A 235 6.64 20.64 -0.95
CA SER A 235 6.06 19.29 -0.77
C SER A 235 7.03 18.35 -0.04
N SER A 236 8.31 18.38 -0.43
CA SER A 236 9.36 17.56 0.21
C SER A 236 9.64 17.99 1.65
N ALA A 237 9.50 19.28 1.98
CA ALA A 237 9.62 19.77 3.35
C ALA A 237 8.46 19.30 4.24
N LEU A 238 7.23 19.32 3.71
CA LEU A 238 6.04 18.81 4.40
C LEU A 238 6.12 17.29 4.61
N GLN A 239 6.54 16.52 3.61
CA GLN A 239 6.75 15.08 3.76
C GLN A 239 7.76 14.75 4.87
N ARG A 240 8.88 15.46 4.94
CA ARG A 240 9.87 15.29 6.03
C ARG A 240 9.27 15.62 7.39
N HIS A 241 8.56 16.75 7.50
CA HIS A 241 7.89 17.11 8.75
C HIS A 241 6.88 16.03 9.21
N PHE A 242 6.10 15.46 8.29
CA PHE A 242 5.18 14.37 8.62
C PHE A 242 5.90 13.07 9.02
N ALA A 243 7.03 12.75 8.38
CA ALA A 243 7.84 11.61 8.76
C ALA A 243 8.47 11.77 10.16
N ASP A 244 8.96 12.96 10.49
CA ASP A 244 9.58 13.27 11.79
C ASP A 244 8.55 13.37 12.93
N SER A 245 7.27 13.62 12.60
CA SER A 245 6.18 13.76 13.56
C SER A 245 5.46 12.44 13.87
N GLU A 246 5.77 11.33 13.17
CA GLU A 246 5.34 9.99 13.59
C GLU A 246 6.14 9.57 14.84
N PRO A 247 5.49 9.21 15.96
CA PRO A 247 6.21 8.79 17.15
C PRO A 247 6.98 7.50 16.84
N ALA A 248 8.31 7.58 16.97
CA ALA A 248 9.20 6.43 16.98
C ALA A 248 8.63 5.37 17.93
N HIS A 249 8.16 4.26 17.38
CA HIS A 249 7.72 3.12 18.19
C HIS A 249 8.92 2.62 18.99
N THR A 250 8.95 2.95 20.28
CA THR A 250 9.80 2.30 21.26
C THR A 250 9.34 0.85 21.36
N LEU A 251 10.10 -0.07 20.77
CA LEU A 251 9.96 -1.50 20.96
C LEU A 251 10.24 -1.84 22.45
N PRO A 252 9.35 -2.57 23.15
CA PRO A 252 9.75 -3.37 24.29
C PRO A 252 10.47 -4.66 23.86
#